data_AF-A0A6H1ZWU6-F1
#
_entry.id   AF-A0A6H1ZWU6-F1
#
_cell.length_a   1.000
_cell.length_b   1.000
_cell.length_c   1.000
_cell.angle_alpha   90.00
_cell.angle_beta   90.00
_cell.angle_gamma   90.00
#
_symmetry.space_group_name_H-M   'P 1'
#
loop_
_entity.id
_entity.type
_entity.pdbx_description
1 polymer ?
#
loop_
_entity_poly.entity_id
_entity_poly.type
_entity_poly.pdbx_seq_one_letter_code
_entity_poly.pdbx_strand_id
1 'polypeptide(L)'
;MNIITSVLYTIGLVITTVAIGISSLFSGGNFGATIPQSVAIFSTTLATEISSTATSFTLTSGTTADATTLSGFYGFVIDSGTSSEEFVTATCTDTACTGATRGLSVVTGDTTISALKKTHRKGASVKITDHPVLTVISRIINGDESFPNNISIGSTISTGSTAVFGGKATYFNTETIDDAKDLTSKAYVDAVVVSGAPVASTTVKGIVEEATDAELAAGTAAGGTAARLFAGGASHNETPAAGKVPVAASSGMILDGWLGLTTAGDMCYSDGTDFGRLPIGTTNYYLYSTGSAPAWGGANLNEANTFFGATDISGAEAET
;
A
#
# COMPACT_ATOMS: atom_id res chain seq x y z
N MET A 1 19.70 -16.44 54.13
CA MET A 1 19.18 -15.84 52.89
C MET A 1 18.52 -14.53 53.29
N ASN A 2 18.98 -13.39 52.73
CA ASN A 2 18.48 -12.07 53.14
C ASN A 2 16.99 -11.96 52.74
N ILE A 3 16.17 -11.31 53.57
CA ILE A 3 14.73 -11.11 53.34
C ILE A 3 14.48 -10.52 51.95
N ILE A 4 15.37 -9.62 51.51
CA ILE A 4 15.34 -9.01 50.17
C ILE A 4 15.43 -10.07 49.06
N THR A 5 16.28 -11.08 49.21
CA THR A 5 16.45 -12.15 48.21
C THR A 5 15.22 -13.04 48.11
N SER A 6 14.55 -13.30 49.24
CA SER A 6 13.32 -14.11 49.25
C SER A 6 12.15 -13.39 48.58
N VAL A 7 12.00 -12.09 48.83
CA VAL A 7 10.91 -11.28 48.26
C VAL A 7 11.07 -11.14 46.74
N LEU A 8 12.30 -10.91 46.26
CA LEU A 8 12.58 -10.83 44.82
C LEU A 8 12.30 -12.15 44.09
N TYR A 9 12.60 -13.29 44.73
CA TYR A 9 12.31 -14.60 44.16
C TYR A 9 10.81 -14.87 44.04
N THR A 10 10.03 -14.51 45.05
CA THR A 10 8.56 -14.66 45.04
C THR A 10 7.91 -13.74 44.00
N ILE A 11 8.35 -12.49 43.87
CA ILE A 11 7.82 -11.55 42.86
C ILE A 11 8.15 -12.05 41.45
N GLY A 12 9.38 -12.52 41.21
CA GLY A 12 9.78 -13.11 39.92
C GLY A 12 8.94 -14.33 39.54
N LEU A 13 8.63 -15.21 40.51
CA LEU A 13 7.80 -16.39 40.28
C LEU A 13 6.36 -15.99 39.88
N VAL A 14 5.76 -15.03 40.58
CA VAL A 14 4.40 -14.56 40.30
C VAL A 14 4.31 -13.90 38.91
N ILE A 15 5.26 -13.04 38.55
CA ILE A 15 5.28 -12.38 37.24
C ILE A 15 5.44 -13.40 36.11
N THR A 16 6.32 -14.40 36.29
CA THR A 16 6.56 -15.44 35.28
C THR A 16 5.32 -16.34 35.10
N THR A 17 4.66 -16.71 36.20
CA THR A 17 3.46 -17.55 36.15
C THR A 17 2.27 -16.82 35.52
N VAL A 18 2.11 -15.53 35.81
CA VAL A 18 1.08 -14.67 35.21
C VAL A 18 1.36 -14.43 33.72
N ALA A 19 2.61 -14.19 33.33
CA ALA A 19 2.98 -14.01 31.93
C ALA A 19 2.72 -15.27 31.09
N ILE A 20 3.01 -16.47 31.62
CA ILE A 20 2.71 -17.75 30.96
C ILE A 20 1.19 -17.95 30.83
N GLY A 21 0.41 -17.67 31.90
CA GLY A 21 -1.05 -17.79 31.88
C GLY A 21 -1.76 -16.80 30.94
N ILE A 22 -1.23 -15.59 30.77
CA ILE A 22 -1.79 -14.61 29.83
C ILE A 22 -1.36 -14.93 28.39
N SER A 23 -0.15 -15.47 28.18
CA SER A 23 0.29 -15.90 26.85
C SER A 23 -0.52 -17.09 26.28
N SER A 24 -1.11 -17.94 27.15
CA SER A 24 -2.06 -18.97 26.71
C SER A 24 -3.49 -18.44 26.47
N LEU A 25 -3.80 -17.21 26.90
CA LEU A 25 -5.07 -16.55 26.58
C LEU A 25 -5.05 -15.91 25.18
N PHE A 26 -3.85 -15.67 24.64
CA PHE A 26 -3.61 -15.10 23.30
C PHE A 26 -2.85 -16.04 22.36
N SER A 27 -2.60 -17.30 22.75
CA SER A 27 -2.11 -18.29 21.80
C SER A 27 -3.19 -18.43 20.74
N GLY A 28 -2.86 -18.01 19.52
CA GLY A 28 -3.80 -17.93 18.40
C GLY A 28 -4.74 -19.11 18.40
N GLY A 29 -5.99 -18.86 18.80
CA GLY A 29 -7.06 -19.76 18.42
C GLY A 29 -6.89 -19.93 16.92
N ASN A 30 -6.90 -21.18 16.45
CA ASN A 30 -7.06 -21.42 15.03
C ASN A 30 -8.31 -20.65 14.60
N PHE A 31 -8.13 -19.45 14.03
CA PHE A 31 -9.21 -18.53 13.66
C PHE A 31 -9.87 -18.96 12.36
N GLY A 32 -9.97 -20.27 12.14
CA GLY A 32 -11.05 -20.76 11.33
C GLY A 32 -11.34 -22.21 11.60
N ALA A 33 -12.60 -22.53 11.34
CA ALA A 33 -13.14 -23.85 11.46
C ALA A 33 -12.26 -24.83 10.67
N THR A 34 -11.76 -25.86 11.36
CA THR A 34 -11.26 -27.05 10.66
C THR A 34 -12.46 -27.67 9.95
N ILE A 35 -12.45 -27.65 8.62
CA ILE A 35 -13.57 -28.14 7.82
C ILE A 35 -13.57 -29.68 7.87
N PRO A 36 -14.67 -30.34 8.30
CA PRO A 36 -14.76 -31.79 8.25
C PRO A 36 -14.55 -32.34 6.83
N GLN A 37 -13.94 -33.52 6.74
CA GLN A 37 -13.85 -34.27 5.50
C GLN A 37 -15.23 -34.78 5.10
N SER A 38 -15.54 -34.69 3.80
CA SER A 38 -16.70 -35.33 3.19
C SER A 38 -16.29 -36.66 2.56
N VAL A 39 -17.08 -37.70 2.81
CA VAL A 39 -16.96 -38.99 2.14
C VAL A 39 -18.34 -39.32 1.59
N ALA A 40 -18.42 -39.47 0.27
CA ALA A 40 -19.66 -39.82 -0.39
C ALA A 40 -20.13 -41.22 0.05
N ILE A 41 -21.43 -41.36 0.30
CA ILE A 41 -22.11 -42.66 0.48
C ILE A 41 -21.52 -43.48 1.66
N PHE A 42 -21.25 -42.84 2.79
CA PHE A 42 -20.92 -43.56 4.03
C PHE A 42 -22.16 -43.74 4.92
N SER A 43 -22.44 -44.99 5.30
CA SER A 43 -23.50 -45.35 6.25
C SER A 43 -23.09 -46.55 7.09
N THR A 44 -23.25 -46.44 8.40
CA THR A 44 -22.93 -47.48 9.38
C THR A 44 -23.89 -47.38 10.57
N THR A 45 -23.57 -48.04 11.68
CA THR A 45 -24.33 -47.92 12.93
C THR A 45 -23.42 -47.72 14.14
N LEU A 46 -23.97 -47.24 15.25
CA LEU A 46 -23.26 -47.21 16.53
C LEU A 46 -23.03 -48.63 17.07
N ALA A 47 -21.78 -48.95 17.42
CA ALA A 47 -21.40 -50.22 18.03
C ALA A 47 -21.85 -50.31 19.50
N THR A 48 -21.96 -49.18 20.19
CA THR A 48 -22.42 -49.04 21.58
C THR A 48 -23.39 -47.88 21.72
N GLU A 49 -24.21 -47.89 22.78
CA GLU A 49 -25.01 -46.73 23.17
C GLU A 49 -24.11 -45.54 23.55
N ILE A 50 -24.59 -44.33 23.30
CA ILE A 50 -23.94 -43.09 23.72
C ILE A 50 -24.93 -42.18 24.47
N SER A 51 -24.49 -41.65 25.62
CA SER A 51 -25.27 -40.69 26.42
C SER A 51 -25.21 -39.29 25.81
N SER A 52 -26.09 -38.37 26.22
CA SER A 52 -26.08 -36.95 25.82
C SER A 52 -24.79 -36.19 26.15
N THR A 53 -23.93 -36.73 27.00
CA THR A 53 -22.64 -36.13 27.40
C THR A 53 -21.43 -36.84 26.82
N ALA A 54 -21.61 -37.90 26.04
CA ALA A 54 -20.51 -38.66 25.45
C ALA A 54 -19.66 -37.77 24.54
N THR A 55 -18.33 -37.85 24.70
CA THR A 55 -17.33 -37.13 23.90
C THR A 55 -16.62 -38.06 22.90
N SER A 56 -17.11 -39.28 22.76
CA SER A 56 -16.59 -40.31 21.86
C SER A 56 -17.67 -41.34 21.55
N PHE A 57 -17.54 -42.02 20.41
CA PHE A 57 -18.41 -43.11 20.01
C PHE A 57 -17.65 -44.10 19.12
N THR A 58 -18.17 -45.32 19.01
CA THR A 58 -17.58 -46.37 18.18
C THR A 58 -18.58 -46.79 17.12
N LEU A 59 -18.08 -46.94 15.88
CA LEU A 59 -18.84 -47.37 14.73
C LEU A 59 -18.75 -48.90 14.56
N THR A 60 -19.81 -49.50 14.01
CA THR A 60 -19.79 -50.94 13.65
C THR A 60 -18.84 -51.21 12.48
N SER A 61 -18.67 -50.24 11.60
CA SER A 61 -17.69 -50.26 10.50
C SER A 61 -17.16 -48.84 10.27
N GLY A 62 -15.84 -48.73 10.15
CA GLY A 62 -15.09 -47.52 9.81
C GLY A 62 -14.49 -47.58 8.42
N THR A 63 -15.08 -48.37 7.51
CA THR A 63 -14.58 -48.55 6.14
C THR A 63 -15.55 -47.92 5.13
N THR A 64 -15.01 -47.16 4.18
CA THR A 64 -15.77 -46.52 3.10
C THR A 64 -16.17 -47.52 2.01
N ALA A 65 -16.98 -47.08 1.04
CA ALA A 65 -17.34 -47.90 -0.13
C ALA A 65 -16.11 -48.29 -0.98
N ASP A 66 -15.04 -47.49 -0.94
CA ASP A 66 -13.78 -47.74 -1.66
C ASP A 66 -12.78 -48.58 -0.85
N ALA A 67 -13.24 -49.25 0.22
CA ALA A 67 -12.42 -50.06 1.11
C ALA A 67 -11.31 -49.30 1.86
N THR A 68 -11.41 -47.97 1.96
CA THR A 68 -10.49 -47.15 2.78
C THR A 68 -11.01 -47.03 4.21
N THR A 69 -10.11 -47.05 5.20
CA THR A 69 -10.50 -46.81 6.60
C THR A 69 -10.65 -45.31 6.87
N LEU A 70 -11.60 -44.95 7.73
CA LEU A 70 -11.76 -43.57 8.18
C LEU A 70 -10.51 -43.11 8.94
N SER A 71 -9.99 -41.94 8.56
CA SER A 71 -8.82 -41.33 9.19
C SER A 71 -8.89 -39.82 9.01
N GLY A 72 -9.39 -39.11 10.02
CA GLY A 72 -9.57 -37.66 9.96
C GLY A 72 -10.75 -37.14 10.75
N PHE A 73 -11.03 -35.85 10.58
CA PHE A 73 -12.16 -35.14 11.18
C PHE A 73 -13.37 -35.19 10.25
N TYR A 74 -14.52 -35.68 10.72
CA TYR A 74 -15.72 -35.88 9.91
C TYR A 74 -16.97 -35.29 10.57
N GLY A 75 -17.95 -34.91 9.74
CA GLY A 75 -19.30 -34.57 10.16
C GLY A 75 -20.23 -35.78 9.99
N PHE A 76 -21.05 -36.05 11.00
CA PHE A 76 -21.99 -37.15 11.04
C PHE A 76 -23.41 -36.68 11.34
N VAL A 77 -24.38 -37.43 10.85
CA VAL A 77 -25.76 -37.43 11.34
C VAL A 77 -26.07 -38.78 11.97
N ILE A 78 -26.52 -38.76 13.22
CA ILE A 78 -26.94 -39.96 13.97
C ILE A 78 -28.46 -40.01 14.00
N ASP A 79 -29.03 -41.21 13.84
CA ASP A 79 -30.48 -41.47 13.84
C ASP A 79 -31.27 -40.59 12.86
N SER A 80 -30.72 -40.45 11.64
CA SER A 80 -31.31 -39.57 10.63
C SER A 80 -32.76 -39.91 10.28
N GLY A 81 -33.59 -38.88 10.15
CA GLY A 81 -35.02 -39.00 9.87
C GLY A 81 -35.88 -39.36 11.08
N THR A 82 -35.34 -39.33 12.30
CA THR A 82 -36.08 -39.59 13.53
C THR A 82 -36.15 -38.36 14.44
N SER A 83 -36.97 -38.40 15.50
CA SER A 83 -37.00 -37.35 16.53
C SER A 83 -35.70 -37.24 17.34
N SER A 84 -34.82 -38.24 17.22
CA SER A 84 -33.52 -38.28 17.87
C SER A 84 -32.38 -37.89 16.93
N GLU A 85 -32.68 -37.35 15.73
CA GLU A 85 -31.64 -36.91 14.79
C GLU A 85 -30.67 -35.91 15.43
N GLU A 86 -29.37 -36.13 15.23
CA GLU A 86 -28.33 -35.26 15.76
C GLU A 86 -27.14 -35.13 14.81
N PHE A 87 -26.69 -33.89 14.61
CA PHE A 87 -25.45 -33.57 13.92
C PHE A 87 -24.28 -33.54 14.90
N VAL A 88 -23.21 -34.26 14.57
CA VAL A 88 -22.02 -34.45 15.40
C VAL A 88 -20.78 -34.32 14.52
N THR A 89 -19.69 -33.75 15.04
CA THR A 89 -18.37 -33.84 14.41
C THR A 89 -17.42 -34.61 15.33
N ALA A 90 -16.51 -35.39 14.77
CA ALA A 90 -15.52 -36.14 15.54
C ALA A 90 -14.31 -36.51 14.68
N THR A 91 -13.18 -36.78 15.35
CA THR A 91 -11.99 -37.34 14.70
C THR A 91 -12.03 -38.85 14.81
N CYS A 92 -12.06 -39.53 13.68
CA CYS A 92 -12.13 -40.98 13.60
C CYS A 92 -10.81 -41.59 13.14
N THR A 93 -10.50 -42.75 13.70
CA THR A 93 -9.45 -43.65 13.25
C THR A 93 -10.04 -45.05 13.23
N ASP A 94 -10.25 -45.57 12.02
CA ASP A 94 -11.04 -46.79 11.78
C ASP A 94 -12.45 -46.66 12.41
N THR A 95 -12.79 -47.49 13.39
CA THR A 95 -14.11 -47.51 14.04
C THR A 95 -14.22 -46.58 15.25
N ALA A 96 -13.11 -46.08 15.78
CA ALA A 96 -13.11 -45.25 16.98
C ALA A 96 -13.17 -43.77 16.62
N CYS A 97 -14.21 -43.07 17.10
CA CYS A 97 -14.38 -41.63 16.91
C CYS A 97 -14.28 -40.91 18.27
N THR A 98 -13.36 -39.97 18.37
CA THR A 98 -13.01 -39.23 19.60
C THR A 98 -13.14 -37.72 19.39
N GLY A 99 -13.15 -36.96 20.49
CA GLY A 99 -13.31 -35.50 20.43
C GLY A 99 -14.66 -35.08 19.85
N ALA A 100 -15.71 -35.87 20.11
CA ALA A 100 -17.02 -35.66 19.52
C ALA A 100 -17.62 -34.34 20.03
N THR A 101 -17.87 -33.41 19.10
CA THR A 101 -18.65 -32.20 19.33
C THR A 101 -20.09 -32.47 18.91
N ARG A 102 -21.01 -32.38 19.86
CA ARG A 102 -22.35 -32.95 19.79
C ARG A 102 -23.44 -31.90 19.84
N GLY A 103 -24.60 -32.21 19.27
CA GLY A 103 -25.75 -31.31 19.22
C GLY A 103 -25.44 -30.05 18.39
N LEU A 104 -24.81 -30.21 17.23
CA LEU A 104 -24.46 -29.10 16.37
C LEU A 104 -25.73 -28.39 15.85
N SER A 105 -25.69 -27.06 15.89
CA SER A 105 -26.74 -26.20 15.37
C SER A 105 -26.89 -26.39 13.86
N VAL A 106 -28.15 -26.56 13.42
CA VAL A 106 -28.46 -26.63 11.98
C VAL A 106 -28.23 -25.31 11.24
N VAL A 107 -28.07 -24.20 11.98
CA VAL A 107 -27.90 -22.85 11.43
C VAL A 107 -26.44 -22.45 11.32
N THR A 108 -25.61 -22.83 12.30
CA THR A 108 -24.20 -22.40 12.36
C THR A 108 -23.22 -23.51 12.01
N GLY A 109 -23.59 -24.78 12.17
CA GLY A 109 -22.77 -25.94 11.80
C GLY A 109 -21.65 -26.28 12.78
N ASP A 110 -21.26 -25.35 13.66
CA ASP A 110 -20.14 -25.48 14.60
C ASP A 110 -20.54 -25.23 16.07
N THR A 111 -21.66 -24.55 16.30
CA THR A 111 -22.12 -24.17 17.64
C THR A 111 -22.89 -25.32 18.26
N THR A 112 -22.54 -25.67 19.48
CA THR A 112 -23.20 -26.73 20.25
C THR A 112 -24.44 -26.22 20.97
N ILE A 113 -25.58 -26.90 20.81
CA ILE A 113 -26.85 -26.62 21.50
C ILE A 113 -27.20 -27.81 22.40
N SER A 114 -27.27 -27.58 23.72
CA SER A 114 -27.54 -28.65 24.71
C SER A 114 -28.84 -29.41 24.45
N ALA A 115 -29.88 -28.73 23.96
CA ALA A 115 -31.17 -29.36 23.64
C ALA A 115 -31.08 -30.34 22.45
N LEU A 116 -30.07 -30.19 21.59
CA LEU A 116 -29.83 -31.06 20.44
C LEU A 116 -28.96 -32.27 20.79
N LYS A 117 -28.36 -32.33 21.99
CA LYS A 117 -27.60 -33.51 22.44
C LYS A 117 -28.56 -34.60 22.91
N LYS A 118 -28.66 -35.70 22.17
CA LYS A 118 -29.56 -36.82 22.45
C LYS A 118 -28.81 -38.02 23.04
N THR A 119 -29.54 -38.97 23.60
CA THR A 119 -28.99 -40.31 23.87
C THR A 119 -29.33 -41.17 22.66
N HIS A 120 -28.35 -41.89 22.13
CA HIS A 120 -28.55 -42.78 20.99
C HIS A 120 -28.23 -44.21 21.36
N ARG A 121 -29.14 -45.12 21.01
CA ARG A 121 -29.01 -46.55 21.27
C ARG A 121 -27.92 -47.19 20.40
N LYS A 122 -27.39 -48.33 20.84
CA LYS A 122 -26.64 -49.24 19.97
C LYS A 122 -27.45 -49.55 18.72
N GLY A 123 -26.80 -49.58 17.56
CA GLY A 123 -27.45 -49.82 16.27
C GLY A 123 -28.13 -48.59 15.66
N ALA A 124 -28.11 -47.42 16.33
CA ALA A 124 -28.51 -46.15 15.73
C ALA A 124 -27.76 -45.92 14.42
N SER A 125 -28.46 -45.44 13.38
CA SER A 125 -27.84 -45.20 12.08
C SER A 125 -26.86 -44.05 12.17
N VAL A 126 -25.68 -44.17 11.57
CA VAL A 126 -24.69 -43.09 11.48
C VAL A 126 -24.30 -42.91 10.02
N LYS A 127 -24.43 -41.70 9.51
CA LYS A 127 -24.05 -41.34 8.14
C LYS A 127 -23.10 -40.17 8.16
N ILE A 128 -22.12 -40.12 7.27
CA ILE A 128 -21.34 -38.89 7.06
C ILE A 128 -22.25 -37.89 6.34
N THR A 129 -22.17 -36.62 6.75
CA THR A 129 -23.00 -35.54 6.21
C THR A 129 -22.18 -34.29 5.97
N ASP A 130 -22.53 -33.57 4.91
CA ASP A 130 -21.89 -32.30 4.55
C ASP A 130 -22.49 -31.10 5.29
N HIS A 131 -23.51 -31.30 6.14
CA HIS A 131 -24.20 -30.17 6.79
C HIS A 131 -23.24 -29.22 7.55
N PRO A 132 -22.34 -29.69 8.45
CA PRO A 132 -21.40 -28.80 9.13
C PRO A 132 -20.45 -28.10 8.14
N VAL A 133 -20.03 -28.79 7.08
CA VAL A 133 -19.10 -28.28 6.07
C VAL A 133 -19.76 -27.15 5.26
N LEU A 134 -20.93 -27.40 4.68
CA LEU A 134 -21.62 -26.44 3.81
C LEU A 134 -22.08 -25.21 4.58
N THR A 135 -22.51 -25.37 5.83
CA THR A 135 -22.95 -24.26 6.67
C THR A 135 -21.80 -23.31 6.99
N VAL A 136 -20.64 -23.85 7.39
CA VAL A 136 -19.43 -23.05 7.64
C VAL A 136 -18.94 -22.38 6.36
N ILE A 137 -18.86 -23.11 5.23
CA ILE A 137 -18.43 -22.54 3.95
C ILE A 137 -19.36 -21.41 3.50
N SER A 138 -20.69 -21.58 3.62
CA SER A 138 -21.65 -20.54 3.25
C SER A 138 -21.47 -19.27 4.08
N ARG A 139 -21.21 -19.40 5.38
CA ARG A 139 -21.01 -18.25 6.27
C ARG A 139 -19.70 -17.52 5.98
N ILE A 140 -18.64 -18.27 5.68
CA ILE A 140 -17.37 -17.69 5.23
C ILE A 140 -17.55 -16.91 3.91
N ILE A 141 -18.26 -17.48 2.93
CA ILE A 141 -18.48 -16.83 1.62
C ILE A 141 -19.38 -15.59 1.74
N ASN A 142 -20.38 -15.62 2.61
CA ASN A 142 -21.27 -14.47 2.85
C ASN A 142 -20.64 -13.39 3.74
N GLY A 143 -19.43 -13.60 4.26
CA GLY A 143 -18.73 -12.66 5.14
C GLY A 143 -19.20 -12.67 6.60
N ASP A 144 -20.04 -13.64 6.99
CA ASP A 144 -20.44 -13.84 8.39
C ASP A 144 -19.30 -14.47 9.23
N GLU A 145 -18.35 -15.11 8.57
CA GLU A 145 -17.11 -15.65 9.15
C GLU A 145 -15.89 -15.29 8.28
N SER A 146 -14.70 -15.33 8.88
CA SER A 146 -13.43 -15.09 8.19
C SER A 146 -12.79 -16.39 7.70
N PHE A 147 -11.99 -16.31 6.64
CA PHE A 147 -11.17 -17.45 6.22
C PHE A 147 -10.06 -17.73 7.25
N PRO A 148 -9.85 -19.00 7.67
CA PRO A 148 -8.80 -19.36 8.63
C PRO A 148 -7.37 -19.02 8.19
N ASN A 149 -7.16 -19.04 6.88
CA ASN A 149 -5.86 -18.98 6.24
C ASN A 149 -5.89 -17.96 5.11
N ASN A 150 -4.70 -17.48 4.74
CA ASN A 150 -4.54 -16.69 3.51
C ASN A 150 -5.05 -17.50 2.32
N ILE A 151 -5.95 -16.90 1.54
CA ILE A 151 -6.38 -17.47 0.27
C ILE A 151 -5.27 -17.22 -0.74
N SER A 152 -4.61 -18.28 -1.18
CA SER A 152 -3.73 -18.24 -2.35
C SER A 152 -4.44 -18.87 -3.55
N ILE A 153 -4.43 -18.20 -4.69
CA ILE A 153 -4.86 -18.79 -5.96
C ILE A 153 -3.71 -19.70 -6.41
N GLY A 154 -3.85 -21.00 -6.12
CA GLY A 154 -2.77 -21.98 -6.25
C GLY A 154 -2.47 -22.45 -7.67
N SER A 155 -3.27 -22.07 -8.67
CA SER A 155 -2.87 -22.32 -10.06
C SER A 155 -1.90 -21.22 -10.48
N THR A 156 -0.71 -21.62 -10.94
CA THR A 156 -0.15 -20.96 -12.11
C THR A 156 -1.30 -20.99 -13.11
N ILE A 157 -1.99 -19.86 -13.33
CA ILE A 157 -2.92 -19.76 -14.45
C ILE A 157 -2.03 -20.07 -15.64
N SER A 158 -2.15 -21.31 -16.14
CA SER A 158 -1.22 -21.85 -17.11
C SER A 158 -1.12 -20.82 -18.20
N THR A 159 0.09 -20.33 -18.44
CA THR A 159 0.42 -19.31 -19.43
C THR A 159 0.07 -19.73 -20.86
N GLY A 160 -0.58 -20.89 -21.05
CA GLY A 160 -1.17 -21.36 -22.30
C GLY A 160 -2.57 -22.00 -22.17
N SER A 161 -3.31 -21.81 -21.07
CA SER A 161 -4.69 -22.30 -20.99
C SER A 161 -5.68 -21.14 -20.94
N THR A 162 -6.35 -20.94 -22.07
CA THR A 162 -7.56 -20.12 -22.26
C THR A 162 -8.71 -20.69 -21.41
N ALA A 163 -8.58 -20.71 -20.10
CA ALA A 163 -9.65 -21.10 -19.19
C ALA A 163 -10.55 -19.88 -18.98
N VAL A 164 -11.51 -19.78 -19.88
CA VAL A 164 -12.63 -18.86 -19.95
C VAL A 164 -13.50 -19.00 -18.69
N PHE A 165 -13.34 -18.10 -17.72
CA PHE A 165 -14.49 -17.61 -16.95
C PHE A 165 -14.95 -16.33 -17.66
N GLY A 166 -16.00 -16.40 -18.48
CA GLY A 166 -16.64 -15.20 -19.04
C GLY A 166 -16.05 -14.57 -20.31
N GLY A 167 -15.11 -15.23 -21.00
CA GLY A 167 -14.77 -14.85 -22.38
C GLY A 167 -13.77 -13.70 -22.52
N LYS A 168 -12.93 -13.47 -21.52
CA LYS A 168 -11.78 -12.56 -21.65
C LYS A 168 -10.53 -13.24 -21.10
N ALA A 169 -9.67 -13.67 -22.01
CA ALA A 169 -8.36 -14.19 -21.69
C ALA A 169 -7.36 -13.08 -21.98
N THR A 170 -7.24 -12.15 -21.03
CA THR A 170 -6.08 -11.27 -20.95
C THR A 170 -5.46 -11.53 -19.60
N TYR A 171 -4.14 -11.65 -19.59
CA TYR A 171 -3.35 -11.89 -18.41
C TYR A 171 -3.80 -10.96 -17.26
N PHE A 172 -3.91 -11.46 -16.02
CA PHE A 172 -4.16 -10.62 -14.82
C PHE A 172 -3.05 -9.57 -14.56
N ASN A 173 -2.05 -9.46 -15.43
CA ASN A 173 -1.08 -8.36 -15.43
C ASN A 173 -1.42 -7.23 -16.41
N THR A 174 -2.45 -7.40 -17.26
CA THR A 174 -2.87 -6.44 -18.29
C THR A 174 -4.39 -6.29 -18.43
N GLU A 175 -5.21 -7.07 -17.73
CA GLU A 175 -6.61 -6.67 -17.57
C GLU A 175 -6.68 -5.44 -16.68
N THR A 176 -7.23 -4.37 -17.26
CA THR A 176 -7.74 -3.23 -16.53
C THR A 176 -8.59 -3.76 -15.40
N ILE A 177 -8.11 -3.66 -14.16
CA ILE A 177 -8.95 -3.73 -12.98
C ILE A 177 -9.95 -2.58 -13.16
N ASP A 178 -11.15 -2.92 -13.60
CA ASP A 178 -12.16 -1.98 -14.06
C ASP A 178 -13.24 -1.73 -13.00
N ASP A 179 -13.34 -2.61 -11.99
CA ASP A 179 -14.10 -2.38 -10.76
C ASP A 179 -13.18 -2.39 -9.53
N ALA A 180 -13.45 -1.51 -8.56
CA ALA A 180 -12.77 -1.46 -7.28
C ALA A 180 -13.05 -2.70 -6.40
N LYS A 181 -13.90 -3.62 -6.86
CA LYS A 181 -14.27 -4.87 -6.17
C LYS A 181 -13.46 -6.09 -6.62
N ASP A 182 -12.59 -5.96 -7.62
CA ASP A 182 -11.82 -7.11 -8.12
C ASP A 182 -10.71 -7.52 -7.14
N LEU A 183 -10.49 -8.83 -7.03
CA LEU A 183 -9.39 -9.39 -6.24
C LEU A 183 -8.07 -9.26 -7.01
N THR A 184 -7.10 -8.54 -6.42
CA THR A 184 -5.76 -8.39 -7.00
C THR A 184 -4.75 -9.36 -6.38
N SER A 185 -3.88 -9.95 -7.18
CA SER A 185 -2.77 -10.76 -6.65
C SER A 185 -1.73 -9.88 -5.94
N LYS A 186 -1.08 -10.41 -4.90
CA LYS A 186 0.04 -9.72 -4.23
C LYS A 186 1.15 -9.37 -5.23
N ALA A 187 1.47 -10.27 -6.15
CA ALA A 187 2.50 -10.03 -7.16
C ALA A 187 2.17 -8.85 -8.07
N TYR A 188 0.89 -8.66 -8.43
CA TYR A 188 0.44 -7.48 -9.17
C TYR A 188 0.65 -6.20 -8.35
N VAL A 189 0.22 -6.18 -7.09
CA VAL A 189 0.40 -5.02 -6.21
C VAL A 189 1.88 -4.69 -6.04
N ASP A 190 2.71 -5.70 -5.77
CA ASP A 190 4.17 -5.52 -5.65
C ASP A 190 4.77 -5.00 -6.96
N ALA A 191 4.34 -5.50 -8.12
CA ALA A 191 4.80 -5.04 -9.42
C ALA A 191 4.41 -3.58 -9.69
N VAL A 192 3.20 -3.17 -9.34
CA VAL A 192 2.75 -1.76 -9.44
C VAL A 192 3.56 -0.87 -8.51
N VAL A 193 3.83 -1.32 -7.28
CA VAL A 193 4.64 -0.58 -6.30
C VAL A 193 6.09 -0.44 -6.77
N VAL A 194 6.68 -1.50 -7.35
CA VAL A 194 8.08 -1.51 -7.83
C VAL A 194 8.25 -0.76 -9.16
N SER A 195 7.30 -0.90 -10.09
CA SER A 195 7.35 -0.22 -11.40
C SER A 195 7.12 1.29 -11.29
N GLY A 196 6.53 1.76 -10.19
CA GLY A 196 6.30 3.17 -9.93
C GLY A 196 5.23 3.81 -10.83
N ALA A 197 5.04 5.13 -10.66
CA ALA A 197 4.19 5.92 -11.53
C ALA A 197 4.91 6.26 -12.85
N PRO A 198 4.17 6.53 -13.95
CA PRO A 198 4.79 6.98 -15.20
C PRO A 198 5.59 8.27 -15.00
N VAL A 199 6.51 8.59 -15.92
CA VAL A 199 7.20 9.90 -15.93
C VAL A 199 6.17 11.01 -16.13
N ALA A 200 6.27 12.07 -15.33
CA ALA A 200 5.37 13.21 -15.44
C ALA A 200 5.44 13.86 -16.81
N SER A 201 4.31 14.37 -17.29
CA SER A 201 4.21 15.19 -18.50
C SER A 201 3.24 16.34 -18.26
N THR A 202 3.06 17.19 -19.27
CA THR A 202 2.05 18.27 -19.21
C THR A 202 0.62 17.75 -19.22
N THR A 203 0.39 16.48 -19.56
CA THR A 203 -0.94 15.85 -19.63
C THR A 203 -1.12 14.67 -18.69
N VAL A 204 -0.04 14.15 -18.10
CA VAL A 204 -0.03 12.95 -17.26
C VAL A 204 0.70 13.23 -15.95
N LYS A 205 0.03 12.97 -14.82
CA LYS A 205 0.66 13.01 -13.49
C LYS A 205 1.68 11.88 -13.38
N GLY A 206 2.81 12.13 -12.74
CA GLY A 206 3.88 11.14 -12.69
C GLY A 206 5.04 11.50 -11.78
N ILE A 207 6.11 10.71 -11.88
CA ILE A 207 7.38 10.95 -11.20
C ILE A 207 8.21 12.02 -11.91
N VAL A 208 8.92 12.81 -11.12
CA VAL A 208 9.91 13.81 -11.57
C VAL A 208 11.20 13.60 -10.79
N GLU A 209 12.32 14.02 -11.37
CA GLU A 209 13.63 14.04 -10.73
C GLU A 209 13.94 15.48 -10.30
N GLU A 210 14.46 15.67 -9.09
CA GLU A 210 14.93 16.98 -8.62
C GLU A 210 16.23 17.32 -9.34
N ALA A 211 16.23 18.43 -10.08
CA ALA A 211 17.37 18.84 -10.88
C ALA A 211 18.53 19.31 -10.02
N THR A 212 19.76 19.01 -10.44
CA THR A 212 20.93 19.73 -9.94
C THR A 212 20.97 21.15 -10.53
N ASP A 213 21.64 22.09 -9.85
CA ASP A 213 21.83 23.46 -10.36
C ASP A 213 22.52 23.46 -11.74
N ALA A 214 23.44 22.51 -11.98
CA ALA A 214 24.13 22.35 -13.25
C ALA A 214 23.16 21.97 -14.39
N GLU A 215 22.23 21.05 -14.12
CA GLU A 215 21.22 20.64 -15.10
C GLU A 215 20.21 21.75 -15.39
N LEU A 216 19.82 22.54 -14.36
CA LEU A 216 18.97 23.71 -14.54
C LEU A 216 19.66 24.77 -15.41
N ALA A 217 20.93 25.07 -15.12
CA ALA A 217 21.71 26.04 -15.89
C ALA A 217 21.95 25.58 -17.33
N ALA A 218 22.11 24.27 -17.57
CA ALA A 218 22.27 23.69 -18.89
C ALA A 218 20.95 23.53 -19.67
N GLY A 219 19.79 23.71 -19.02
CA GLY A 219 18.48 23.49 -19.64
C GLY A 219 18.23 22.02 -20.00
N THR A 220 18.78 21.08 -19.22
CA THR A 220 18.66 19.64 -19.48
C THR A 220 17.19 19.20 -19.42
N ALA A 221 16.74 18.42 -20.41
CA ALA A 221 15.34 17.99 -20.50
C ALA A 221 14.97 16.83 -19.55
N ALA A 222 15.92 15.96 -19.22
CA ALA A 222 15.74 14.80 -18.36
C ALA A 222 17.04 14.44 -17.63
N GLY A 223 16.92 13.98 -16.38
CA GLY A 223 18.06 13.59 -15.56
C GLY A 223 18.53 12.16 -15.82
N GLY A 224 19.34 11.62 -14.92
CA GLY A 224 19.91 10.28 -15.03
C GLY A 224 18.86 9.16 -15.01
N THR A 225 17.68 9.45 -14.45
CA THR A 225 16.54 8.50 -14.41
C THR A 225 15.64 8.56 -15.65
N ALA A 226 15.96 9.44 -16.61
CA ALA A 226 15.09 9.83 -17.73
C ALA A 226 13.76 10.49 -17.32
N ALA A 227 13.53 10.75 -16.02
CA ALA A 227 12.41 11.55 -15.56
C ALA A 227 12.62 13.03 -15.91
N ARG A 228 11.51 13.77 -16.04
CA ARG A 228 11.56 15.22 -16.18
C ARG A 228 12.15 15.86 -14.94
N LEU A 229 12.93 16.91 -15.17
CA LEU A 229 13.57 17.68 -14.13
C LEU A 229 12.63 18.77 -13.58
N PHE A 230 12.66 18.98 -12.26
CA PHE A 230 12.08 20.16 -11.63
C PHE A 230 13.12 20.89 -10.78
N ALA A 231 12.99 22.22 -10.68
CA ALA A 231 13.89 23.02 -9.85
C ALA A 231 13.52 22.88 -8.38
N GLY A 232 14.45 22.36 -7.58
CA GLY A 232 14.31 22.30 -6.12
C GLY A 232 14.29 23.69 -5.49
N GLY A 233 13.74 23.80 -4.27
CA GLY A 233 13.73 25.06 -3.52
C GLY A 233 15.14 25.63 -3.30
N ALA A 234 16.13 24.76 -3.10
CA ALA A 234 17.53 25.15 -2.92
C ALA A 234 18.19 25.74 -4.17
N SER A 235 17.63 25.51 -5.36
CA SER A 235 18.12 26.10 -6.62
C SER A 235 17.62 27.54 -6.83
N HIS A 236 16.65 27.97 -6.04
CA HIS A 236 16.15 29.34 -6.02
C HIS A 236 16.88 30.12 -4.93
N ASN A 237 17.46 31.27 -5.28
CA ASN A 237 18.22 32.05 -4.31
C ASN A 237 17.97 33.55 -4.44
N GLU A 238 17.72 34.20 -3.30
CA GLU A 238 17.60 35.65 -3.23
C GLU A 238 18.99 36.29 -3.39
N THR A 239 20.01 35.70 -2.74
CA THR A 239 21.39 36.19 -2.82
C THR A 239 22.04 35.75 -4.13
N PRO A 240 22.73 36.65 -4.85
CA PRO A 240 23.45 36.33 -6.08
C PRO A 240 24.41 35.15 -5.91
N ALA A 241 24.21 34.12 -6.73
CA ALA A 241 25.06 32.93 -6.76
C ALA A 241 25.04 32.30 -8.16
N ALA A 242 26.19 31.81 -8.62
CA ALA A 242 26.30 31.17 -9.93
C ALA A 242 25.44 29.89 -10.00
N GLY A 243 24.81 29.66 -11.16
CA GLY A 243 24.00 28.46 -11.41
C GLY A 243 22.66 28.40 -10.65
N LYS A 244 22.26 29.47 -9.97
CA LYS A 244 20.99 29.56 -9.25
C LYS A 244 19.96 30.37 -10.03
N VAL A 245 18.68 30.10 -9.75
CA VAL A 245 17.55 30.89 -10.25
C VAL A 245 17.36 32.10 -9.35
N PRO A 246 17.45 33.34 -9.87
CA PRO A 246 17.18 34.53 -9.08
C PRO A 246 15.73 34.54 -8.58
N VAL A 247 15.54 34.85 -7.30
CA VAL A 247 14.21 35.16 -6.75
C VAL A 247 14.21 36.54 -6.12
N ALA A 248 13.02 37.16 -6.11
CA ALA A 248 12.83 38.47 -5.50
C ALA A 248 13.07 38.41 -3.98
N ALA A 249 13.68 39.47 -3.48
CA ALA A 249 13.82 39.73 -2.06
C ALA A 249 12.46 40.02 -1.40
N SER A 250 12.47 40.13 -0.07
CA SER A 250 11.29 40.58 0.70
C SER A 250 10.74 41.95 0.27
N SER A 251 11.55 42.76 -0.41
CA SER A 251 11.14 44.04 -1.02
C SER A 251 10.37 43.89 -2.34
N GLY A 252 10.27 42.67 -2.88
CA GLY A 252 9.70 42.39 -4.21
C GLY A 252 10.65 42.65 -5.38
N MET A 253 11.91 43.02 -5.11
CA MET A 253 12.92 43.33 -6.12
C MET A 253 14.00 42.24 -6.20
N ILE A 254 14.60 42.05 -7.38
CA ILE A 254 15.82 41.24 -7.51
C ILE A 254 16.99 42.02 -6.92
N LEU A 255 17.84 41.36 -6.13
CA LEU A 255 19.03 42.02 -5.56
C LEU A 255 20.02 42.47 -6.64
N ASP A 256 20.54 43.68 -6.47
CA ASP A 256 21.49 44.38 -7.36
C ASP A 256 22.65 43.53 -7.86
N GLY A 257 23.20 42.65 -7.02
CA GLY A 257 24.34 41.80 -7.38
C GLY A 257 24.02 40.75 -8.46
N TRP A 258 22.75 40.41 -8.70
CA TRP A 258 22.35 39.58 -9.85
C TRP A 258 22.54 40.30 -11.19
N LEU A 259 22.55 41.64 -11.16
CA LEU A 259 22.78 42.51 -12.30
C LEU A 259 24.21 43.07 -12.34
N GLY A 260 25.07 42.64 -11.41
CA GLY A 260 26.44 43.12 -11.29
C GLY A 260 26.57 44.55 -10.75
N LEU A 261 25.52 45.12 -10.17
CA LEU A 261 25.54 46.47 -9.59
C LEU A 261 26.08 46.41 -8.15
N THR A 262 26.90 47.40 -7.76
CA THR A 262 27.52 47.43 -6.41
C THR A 262 27.32 48.74 -5.67
N THR A 263 26.97 49.81 -6.37
CA THR A 263 26.77 51.15 -5.81
C THR A 263 25.45 51.73 -6.31
N ALA A 264 24.71 52.42 -5.44
CA ALA A 264 23.52 53.15 -5.84
C ALA A 264 23.85 54.14 -6.95
N GLY A 265 23.07 54.12 -8.04
CA GLY A 265 23.31 54.93 -9.23
C GLY A 265 24.23 54.29 -10.27
N ASP A 266 24.73 53.07 -10.03
CA ASP A 266 25.29 52.25 -11.10
C ASP A 266 24.24 52.00 -12.19
N MET A 267 24.70 51.86 -13.43
CA MET A 267 23.86 51.53 -14.57
C MET A 267 24.31 50.21 -15.18
N CYS A 268 23.36 49.35 -15.55
CA CYS A 268 23.64 48.18 -16.37
C CYS A 268 23.65 48.57 -17.85
N TYR A 269 24.55 47.97 -18.62
CA TYR A 269 24.57 48.06 -20.08
C TYR A 269 24.89 46.69 -20.66
N SER A 270 24.54 46.43 -21.92
CA SER A 270 25.00 45.21 -22.60
C SER A 270 26.39 45.45 -23.19
N ASP A 271 27.35 44.58 -22.89
CA ASP A 271 28.69 44.63 -23.49
C ASP A 271 28.82 43.82 -24.79
N GLY A 272 27.70 43.24 -25.26
CA GLY A 272 27.62 42.36 -26.41
C GLY A 272 27.63 40.86 -26.08
N THR A 273 28.01 40.47 -24.86
CA THR A 273 27.94 39.09 -24.37
C THR A 273 27.09 38.98 -23.11
N ASP A 274 27.37 39.85 -22.13
CA ASP A 274 26.76 39.86 -20.81
C ASP A 274 26.28 41.29 -20.43
N PHE A 275 25.77 41.42 -19.21
CA PHE A 275 25.54 42.72 -18.59
C PHE A 275 26.85 43.27 -18.02
N GLY A 276 27.32 44.37 -18.60
CA GLY A 276 28.38 45.19 -18.05
C GLY A 276 27.84 46.19 -17.02
N ARG A 277 28.70 46.56 -16.08
CA ARG A 277 28.44 47.59 -15.07
C ARG A 277 29.12 48.88 -15.49
N LEU A 278 28.35 49.96 -15.63
CA LEU A 278 28.88 51.32 -15.64
C LEU A 278 28.75 51.89 -14.22
N PRO A 279 29.87 52.09 -13.49
CA PRO A 279 29.83 52.66 -12.14
C PRO A 279 29.13 54.01 -12.13
N ILE A 280 28.54 54.43 -11.02
CA ILE A 280 28.01 55.79 -10.90
C ILE A 280 29.03 56.86 -11.35
N GLY A 281 28.57 57.82 -12.15
CA GLY A 281 29.39 58.94 -12.61
C GLY A 281 29.78 59.89 -11.48
N THR A 282 30.90 60.59 -11.64
CA THR A 282 31.28 61.69 -10.75
C THR A 282 30.46 62.94 -11.08
N THR A 283 30.30 63.84 -10.11
CA THR A 283 29.71 65.17 -10.34
C THR A 283 30.33 65.87 -11.55
N ASN A 284 29.50 66.48 -12.39
CA ASN A 284 29.89 67.16 -13.64
C ASN A 284 30.43 66.23 -14.74
N TYR A 285 30.07 64.94 -14.71
CA TYR A 285 30.28 64.03 -15.83
C TYR A 285 28.96 63.77 -16.55
N TYR A 286 29.01 63.59 -17.87
CA TYR A 286 27.87 63.22 -18.69
C TYR A 286 28.07 61.81 -19.28
N LEU A 287 26.97 61.11 -19.49
CA LEU A 287 26.97 59.80 -20.14
C LEU A 287 27.18 60.00 -21.64
N TYR A 288 28.11 59.26 -22.24
CA TYR A 288 28.27 59.23 -23.68
C TYR A 288 28.57 57.81 -24.16
N SER A 289 28.30 57.56 -25.44
CA SER A 289 28.69 56.33 -26.14
C SER A 289 29.14 56.68 -27.56
N THR A 290 30.23 56.08 -28.01
CA THR A 290 30.81 56.26 -29.35
C THR A 290 30.78 54.97 -30.16
N GLY A 291 29.79 54.09 -29.93
CA GLY A 291 29.73 52.75 -30.52
C GLY A 291 30.52 51.68 -29.76
N SER A 292 31.01 52.01 -28.55
CA SER A 292 31.62 51.07 -27.58
C SER A 292 30.81 51.08 -26.28
N ALA A 293 31.30 50.36 -25.25
CA ALA A 293 30.78 50.45 -23.89
C ALA A 293 30.58 51.91 -23.47
N PRO A 294 29.41 52.27 -22.91
CA PRO A 294 29.12 53.63 -22.47
C PRO A 294 30.11 54.04 -21.38
N ALA A 295 30.45 55.33 -21.33
CA ALA A 295 31.41 55.87 -20.38
C ALA A 295 30.98 57.25 -19.87
N TRP A 296 31.57 57.65 -18.75
CA TRP A 296 31.40 58.99 -18.19
C TRP A 296 32.47 59.93 -18.74
N GLY A 297 32.05 61.01 -19.38
CA GLY A 297 32.92 62.06 -19.90
C GLY A 297 32.90 63.26 -18.97
N GLY A 298 34.08 63.80 -18.63
CA GLY A 298 34.14 65.03 -17.82
C GLY A 298 33.57 66.20 -18.61
N ALA A 299 32.81 67.09 -17.94
CA ALA A 299 32.42 68.35 -18.55
C ALA A 299 33.69 69.14 -18.91
N ASN A 300 33.89 69.41 -20.19
CA ASN A 300 34.83 70.44 -20.60
C ASN A 300 34.17 71.78 -20.22
N LEU A 301 34.36 72.22 -18.96
CA LEU A 301 33.74 73.45 -18.43
C LEU A 301 34.19 74.73 -19.16
N ASN A 302 35.05 74.62 -20.18
CA ASN A 302 35.35 75.67 -21.16
C ASN A 302 34.27 75.82 -22.26
N GLU A 303 33.27 74.96 -22.30
CA GLU A 303 32.08 75.08 -23.16
C GLU A 303 30.84 75.47 -22.34
N ALA A 304 30.95 76.56 -21.57
CA ALA A 304 29.80 77.21 -20.98
C ALA A 304 28.89 77.81 -22.09
N ASN A 305 28.16 76.98 -22.85
CA ASN A 305 26.84 77.24 -23.46
C ASN A 305 26.36 76.23 -24.53
N THR A 306 27.09 75.19 -24.91
CA THR A 306 26.72 74.36 -26.08
C THR A 306 25.99 73.05 -25.77
N PHE A 307 25.77 72.69 -24.50
CA PHE A 307 25.19 71.38 -24.15
C PHE A 307 23.69 71.21 -24.55
N PHE A 308 23.01 72.28 -24.97
CA PHE A 308 21.75 72.22 -25.74
C PHE A 308 21.78 73.09 -27.00
N GLY A 309 22.97 73.45 -27.50
CA GLY A 309 23.15 74.20 -28.74
C GLY A 309 23.01 73.31 -29.98
N ALA A 310 21.95 72.50 -30.06
CA ALA A 310 21.55 71.91 -31.32
C ALA A 310 20.89 73.01 -32.16
N THR A 311 21.65 73.64 -33.05
CA THR A 311 21.10 74.59 -34.04
C THR A 311 20.19 73.90 -35.07
N ASP A 312 20.18 72.56 -35.10
CA ASP A 312 19.32 71.75 -35.97
C ASP A 312 18.63 70.63 -35.17
N ILE A 313 17.59 70.96 -34.40
CA ILE A 313 16.50 70.00 -34.17
C ILE A 313 15.48 70.24 -35.28
N SER A 314 15.78 69.78 -36.50
CA SER A 314 14.83 69.80 -37.60
C SER A 314 13.91 68.57 -37.52
N GLY A 315 13.05 68.56 -36.51
CA GLY A 315 11.83 67.75 -36.52
C GLY A 315 10.69 68.66 -36.90
N ALA A 316 10.11 68.48 -38.10
CA ALA A 316 8.86 69.14 -38.44
C ALA A 316 7.79 68.65 -37.46
N GLU A 317 7.31 69.52 -36.56
CA GLU A 317 6.03 69.27 -35.91
C GLU A 317 4.97 69.30 -37.00
N ALA A 318 4.42 68.13 -37.32
CA ALA A 318 3.25 68.02 -38.18
C ALA A 318 2.04 68.51 -37.38
N GLU A 319 1.75 69.81 -37.44
CA GLU A 319 0.39 70.30 -37.22
C GLU A 319 -0.44 70.04 -38.48
N THR A 320 -0.95 68.81 -38.61
CA THR A 320 -2.18 68.46 -39.37
C THR A 320 -2.67 67.09 -38.98
#